data_AF-A0A920P0M7-F1
#
_entry.id   AF-A0A920P0M7-F1
#
_cell.length_a   1.000
_cell.length_b   1.000
_cell.length_c   1.000
_cell.angle_alpha   90.00
_cell.angle_beta   90.00
_cell.angle_gamma   90.00
#
_symmetry.space_group_name_H-M   'P 1'
#
loop_
_entity.id
_entity.type
_entity.pdbx_description
1 polymer ?
#
loop_
_entity_poly.entity_id
_entity_poly.type
_entity_poly.pdbx_seq_one_letter_code
_entity_poly.pdbx_strand_id
1 'polypeptide(L)'
;MAKKKSYSAKDIEVLEGLEPVRKRPGMYIGNTNEEGLHHLVNEVLDNSIDEVVSGHAKNISFYYAKDKSITIRDDGRGIPIDFHPK
;
A
#
# COMPACT_ATOMS: atom_id res chain seq x y z
N MET A 1 12.95 26.37 37.08
CA MET A 1 12.45 27.27 36.02
C MET A 1 11.86 26.43 34.91
N ALA A 2 10.58 26.61 34.57
CA ALA A 2 9.94 25.85 33.50
C ALA A 2 10.54 26.26 32.14
N LYS A 3 11.04 25.28 31.37
CA LYS A 3 11.57 25.51 30.03
C LYS A 3 10.42 25.98 29.13
N LYS A 4 10.42 27.25 28.68
CA LYS A 4 9.46 27.74 27.67
C LYS A 4 9.66 26.90 26.40
N LYS A 5 8.68 26.06 26.03
CA LYS A 5 8.64 25.44 24.71
C LYS A 5 8.34 26.53 23.69
N SER A 6 9.32 26.92 22.90
CA SER A 6 9.08 27.77 21.73
C SER A 6 8.51 26.88 20.63
N TYR A 7 7.29 27.18 20.19
CA TYR A 7 6.70 26.60 18.99
C TYR A 7 6.84 27.62 17.85
N SER A 8 7.34 27.19 16.71
CA SER A 8 7.71 28.02 15.57
C SER A 8 7.54 27.26 14.25
N ALA A 9 7.67 27.93 13.11
CA ALA A 9 7.46 27.32 11.80
C ALA A 9 8.33 26.09 11.52
N LYS A 10 9.54 26.02 12.09
CA LYS A 10 10.44 24.86 11.97
C LYS A 10 9.93 23.59 12.66
N ASP A 11 8.95 23.72 13.55
CA ASP A 11 8.35 22.61 14.29
C ASP A 11 7.17 21.98 13.50
N ILE A 12 6.82 22.57 12.34
CA ILE A 12 5.88 21.99 11.38
C ILE A 12 6.66 21.24 10.31
N GLU A 13 6.35 19.96 10.17
CA GLU A 13 6.93 19.08 9.17
C GLU A 13 5.83 18.64 8.19
N VAL A 14 6.10 18.80 6.90
CA VAL A 14 5.26 18.24 5.83
C VAL A 14 5.95 16.98 5.32
N LEU A 15 5.24 15.86 5.39
CA LEU A 15 5.70 14.58 4.89
C LEU A 15 5.22 14.41 3.45
N GLU A 16 6.14 14.16 2.52
CA GLU A 16 5.85 14.04 1.08
C GLU A 16 5.86 12.57 0.61
N GLY A 17 5.17 12.29 -0.50
CA GLY A 17 5.13 10.97 -1.11
C GLY A 17 4.60 9.89 -0.14
N LEU A 18 5.41 8.85 0.09
CA LEU A 18 5.06 7.72 0.95
C LEU A 18 5.52 7.86 2.41
N GLU A 19 6.18 8.97 2.76
CA GLU A 19 6.63 9.21 4.14
C GLU A 19 5.48 9.23 5.16
N PRO A 20 4.30 9.85 4.90
CA PRO A 20 3.18 9.78 5.83
C PRO A 20 2.70 8.34 6.09
N VAL A 21 2.68 7.51 5.04
CA VAL A 21 2.26 6.10 5.10
C VAL A 21 3.20 5.30 5.98
N ARG A 22 4.52 5.47 5.76
CA ARG A 22 5.55 4.80 6.57
C ARG A 22 5.56 5.28 8.01
N LYS A 23 5.31 6.59 8.24
CA LYS A 23 5.31 7.18 9.58
C LYS A 23 4.09 6.76 10.40
N ARG A 24 2.93 6.58 9.75
CA ARG A 24 1.65 6.28 10.40
C ARG A 24 0.90 5.15 9.68
N PRO A 25 1.46 3.93 9.62
CA PRO A 25 0.90 2.83 8.83
C PRO A 25 -0.50 2.41 9.28
N GLY A 26 -0.82 2.47 10.58
CA GLY A 26 -2.14 2.08 11.07
C GLY A 26 -3.31 2.89 10.50
N MET A 27 -3.06 4.10 9.99
CA MET A 27 -4.10 4.88 9.29
C MET A 27 -4.44 4.31 7.91
N TYR A 28 -3.51 3.56 7.31
CA TYR A 28 -3.63 3.04 5.94
C TYR A 28 -3.91 1.54 5.92
N ILE A 29 -3.26 0.77 6.79
CA ILE A 29 -3.36 -0.70 6.85
C ILE A 29 -4.02 -1.21 8.14
N GLY A 30 -4.69 -0.32 8.88
CA GLY A 30 -5.36 -0.61 10.16
C GLY A 30 -4.41 -0.75 11.34
N ASN A 31 -3.48 -1.71 11.28
CA ASN A 31 -2.47 -1.95 12.32
C ASN A 31 -1.20 -2.57 11.71
N THR A 32 -0.19 -2.85 12.54
CA THR A 32 1.05 -3.52 12.10
C THR A 32 1.23 -4.90 12.73
N ASN A 33 0.10 -5.57 13.05
CA ASN A 33 0.09 -6.95 13.50
C ASN A 33 -0.21 -7.89 12.30
N GLU A 34 -0.57 -9.14 12.58
CA GLU A 34 -0.90 -10.14 11.56
C GLU A 34 -2.04 -9.69 10.62
N GLU A 35 -3.08 -9.04 11.14
CA GLU A 35 -4.20 -8.52 10.33
C GLU A 35 -3.71 -7.49 9.31
N GLY A 36 -2.90 -6.51 9.75
CA GLY A 36 -2.31 -5.51 8.86
C GLY A 36 -1.34 -6.12 7.84
N LEU A 37 -0.61 -7.17 8.22
CA LEU A 37 0.24 -7.92 7.29
C LEU A 37 -0.57 -8.62 6.20
N HIS A 38 -1.66 -9.30 6.56
CA HIS A 38 -2.56 -9.93 5.59
C HIS A 38 -3.30 -8.89 4.74
N HIS A 39 -3.61 -7.73 5.30
CA HIS A 39 -4.22 -6.64 4.55
C HIS A 39 -3.36 -6.18 3.38
N LEU A 40 -2.03 -6.13 3.53
CA LEU A 40 -1.11 -5.84 2.40
C LEU A 40 -1.26 -6.84 1.23
N VAL A 41 -1.57 -8.10 1.55
CA VAL A 41 -1.81 -9.15 0.55
C VAL A 41 -3.16 -8.96 -0.11
N ASN A 42 -4.18 -8.64 0.69
CA ASN A 42 -5.54 -8.38 0.21
C ASN A 42 -5.55 -7.21 -0.76
N GLU A 43 -4.85 -6.11 -0.49
CA GLU A 43 -4.80 -4.95 -1.39
C GLU A 43 -4.33 -5.32 -2.81
N VAL A 44 -3.36 -6.23 -2.96
CA VAL A 44 -2.91 -6.69 -4.29
C VAL A 44 -3.88 -7.70 -4.90
N LEU A 45 -4.46 -8.57 -4.07
CA LEU A 45 -5.43 -9.58 -4.52
C LEU A 45 -6.73 -8.92 -4.99
N ASP A 46 -7.20 -7.89 -4.29
CA ASP A 46 -8.44 -7.16 -4.60
C ASP A 46 -8.31 -6.45 -5.95
N ASN A 47 -7.17 -5.83 -6.24
CA ASN A 47 -6.88 -5.29 -7.58
C ASN A 47 -6.95 -6.37 -8.68
N SER A 48 -6.53 -7.60 -8.37
CA SER A 48 -6.64 -8.74 -9.32
C SER A 48 -8.09 -9.20 -9.47
N ILE A 49 -8.86 -9.22 -8.38
CA ILE A 49 -10.29 -9.57 -8.37
C ILE A 49 -11.10 -8.54 -9.16
N ASP A 50 -10.76 -7.26 -9.09
CA ASP A 50 -11.42 -6.20 -9.87
C ASP A 50 -11.35 -6.44 -11.38
N GLU A 51 -10.23 -6.98 -11.89
CA GLU A 51 -10.11 -7.41 -13.29
C GLU A 51 -11.01 -8.60 -13.61
N VAL A 52 -11.21 -9.53 -12.66
CA VAL A 52 -12.15 -10.67 -12.83
C VAL A 52 -13.59 -10.16 -12.84
N VAL A 53 -13.95 -9.28 -11.91
CA VAL A 53 -15.29 -8.66 -11.82
C VAL A 53 -15.60 -7.86 -13.08
N SER A 54 -14.58 -7.20 -13.64
CA SER A 54 -14.69 -6.47 -14.91
C SER A 54 -14.71 -7.37 -16.16
N GLY A 55 -14.57 -8.70 -15.98
CA GLY A 55 -14.58 -9.68 -17.08
C GLY A 55 -13.31 -9.73 -17.91
N HIS A 56 -12.21 -9.17 -17.41
CA HIS A 56 -10.93 -9.07 -18.10
C HIS A 56 -9.91 -10.14 -17.66
N ALA A 57 -9.99 -10.62 -16.43
CA ALA A 57 -9.20 -11.74 -15.93
C ALA A 57 -10.07 -12.99 -15.72
N LYS A 58 -9.46 -14.17 -15.83
CA LYS A 58 -10.08 -15.47 -15.55
C LYS A 58 -9.28 -16.28 -14.53
N ASN A 59 -7.97 -16.05 -14.47
CA ASN A 59 -7.07 -16.81 -13.63
C ASN A 59 -6.29 -15.85 -12.73
N ILE A 60 -6.34 -16.11 -11.43
CA ILE A 60 -5.45 -15.48 -10.45
C ILE A 60 -4.65 -16.61 -9.81
N SER A 61 -3.33 -16.42 -9.74
CA SER A 61 -2.40 -17.34 -9.11
C SER A 61 -1.71 -16.69 -7.91
N PHE A 62 -1.55 -17.49 -6.86
CA PHE A 62 -0.96 -17.09 -5.60
C PHE A 62 0.25 -17.97 -5.30
N TYR A 63 1.38 -17.35 -4.96
CA TYR A 63 2.60 -18.07 -4.59
C TYR A 63 3.22 -17.48 -3.32
N TYR A 64 3.34 -18.31 -2.29
CA TYR A 64 4.09 -17.99 -1.08
C TYR A 64 5.49 -18.62 -1.18
N ALA A 65 6.50 -17.76 -1.25
CA ALA A 65 7.88 -18.17 -1.43
C ALA A 65 8.57 -18.51 -0.10
N LYS A 66 9.67 -19.26 -0.17
CA LYS A 66 10.46 -19.66 1.00
C LYS A 66 11.09 -18.48 1.76
N ASP A 67 11.31 -17.36 1.08
CA ASP A 67 11.84 -16.12 1.67
C ASP A 67 10.74 -15.27 2.34
N LYS A 68 9.52 -15.80 2.45
CA LYS A 68 8.32 -15.16 2.99
C LYS A 68 7.73 -14.06 2.10
N SER A 69 8.19 -13.93 0.86
CA SER A 69 7.51 -13.08 -0.13
C SER A 69 6.23 -13.74 -0.65
N ILE A 70 5.28 -12.90 -1.04
CA ILE A 70 4.03 -13.32 -1.68
C ILE A 70 3.99 -12.72 -3.07
N THR A 71 3.69 -13.56 -4.06
CA THR A 71 3.44 -13.14 -5.44
C THR A 71 1.99 -13.44 -5.78
N ILE A 72 1.30 -12.41 -6.26
CA ILE A 72 -0.03 -12.53 -6.86
C ILE A 72 0.10 -12.17 -8.33
N ARG A 73 -0.49 -12.97 -9.20
CA ARG A 73 -0.48 -12.76 -10.65
C ARG A 73 -1.86 -13.05 -11.22
N ASP A 74 -2.39 -12.11 -11.97
CA ASP A 74 -3.58 -12.26 -12.80
C ASP A 74 -3.24 -12.35 -14.30
N ASP A 75 -4.25 -12.66 -15.11
CA ASP A 75 -4.24 -12.59 -16.57
C ASP A 75 -5.16 -11.49 -17.12
N GLY A 76 -5.36 -10.41 -16.34
CA GLY A 76 -6.14 -9.24 -16.72
C GLY A 76 -5.42 -8.34 -17.73
N ARG A 77 -5.89 -7.09 -17.83
CA ARG A 77 -5.35 -6.12 -18.82
C ARG A 77 -3.92 -5.67 -18.51
N GLY A 78 -3.52 -5.77 -17.24
CA GLY A 78 -2.28 -5.22 -16.72
C GLY A 78 -2.38 -3.72 -16.40
N ILE A 79 -1.44 -3.25 -15.57
CA ILE A 79 -1.34 -1.82 -15.21
C ILE A 79 -0.89 -1.02 -16.45
N PRO A 80 -1.54 0.12 -16.77
CA PRO A 80 -1.12 0.99 -17.86
C PRO A 80 0.34 1.46 -17.68
N ILE A 81 1.13 1.34 -18.75
CA ILE A 81 2.58 1.68 -18.75
C ILE A 81 2.89 2.95 -19.55
N ASP A 82 1.88 3.59 -20.12
CA ASP A 82 2.04 4.84 -20.86
C ASP A 82 2.41 6.00 -19.93
N PHE A 83 3.04 7.03 -20.50
CA PHE A 83 3.36 8.24 -19.74
C PHE A 83 2.08 8.96 -19.31
N HIS A 84 1.95 9.19 -18.00
CA HIS A 84 0.83 9.94 -17.46
C HIS A 84 0.90 11.40 -17.95
N PRO A 85 -0.16 11.93 -18.59
CA PRO A 85 -0.20 13.34 -18.98
C PRO A 85 -0.17 14.22 -17.73
N LYS A 86 0.63 15.28 -17.75
CA LYS A 86 0.73 16.22 -16.62
C LYS A 86 -0.53 17.06 -16.47
#